data_AF-A0A2D6X9Z9-F1
#
_entry.id   AF-A0A2D6X9Z9-F1
#
_cell.length_a   1.000
_cell.length_b   1.000
_cell.length_c   1.000
_cell.angle_alpha   90.00
_cell.angle_beta   90.00
_cell.angle_gamma   90.00
#
_symmetry.space_group_name_H-M   'P 1'
#
loop_
_entity.id
_entity.type
_entity.pdbx_description
1 polymer ?
#
loop_
_entity_poly.entity_id
_entity_poly.type
_entity_poly.pdbx_seq_one_letter_code
_entity_poly.pdbx_strand_id
1 'polypeptide(L)'
;MKLNQNRKLIKSLLEEKEIYRNDHERLIVAVWSSVLTRDGFNPHNMYANDFFKMLSTKKIPKPASIMRARRAIQQEIPSLRGISHKIRQDKQEEVKKEVKELRNSL
;
A
#
# COMPACT_ATOMS: atom_id res chain seq x y z
N MET A 1 -15.05 -12.54 -6.01
CA MET A 1 -13.90 -12.12 -6.83
C MET A 1 -12.60 -12.24 -6.02
N LYS A 2 -11.66 -13.09 -6.49
CA LYS A 2 -10.20 -12.84 -6.54
C LYS A 2 -9.46 -12.23 -5.33
N LEU A 3 -9.81 -12.53 -4.06
CA LEU A 3 -9.03 -12.02 -2.90
C LEU A 3 -7.53 -12.38 -3.03
N ASN A 4 -7.27 -13.60 -3.50
CA ASN A 4 -5.91 -14.10 -3.71
C ASN A 4 -5.20 -13.43 -4.90
N GLN A 5 -5.91 -13.08 -5.99
CA GLN A 5 -5.25 -12.43 -7.14
C GLN A 5 -4.94 -10.95 -6.86
N ASN A 6 -5.81 -10.23 -6.14
CA ASN A 6 -5.53 -8.85 -5.75
C ASN A 6 -4.34 -8.78 -4.79
N ARG A 7 -4.23 -9.74 -3.86
CA ARG A 7 -3.05 -9.83 -2.98
C ARG A 7 -1.76 -10.08 -3.78
N LYS A 8 -1.79 -11.00 -4.75
CA LYS A 8 -0.66 -11.27 -5.65
C LYS A 8 -0.25 -10.02 -6.44
N LEU A 9 -1.22 -9.31 -7.01
CA LEU A 9 -0.99 -8.04 -7.72
C LEU A 9 -0.38 -6.97 -6.81
N ILE A 10 -0.91 -6.81 -5.59
CA ILE A 10 -0.36 -5.84 -4.64
C ILE A 10 1.08 -6.20 -4.28
N LYS A 11 1.36 -7.49 -4.06
CA LYS A 11 2.73 -7.96 -3.78
C LYS A 11 3.68 -7.65 -4.94
N SER A 12 3.29 -7.97 -6.18
CA SER A 12 4.13 -7.73 -7.34
C SER A 12 4.41 -6.23 -7.53
N LEU A 13 3.42 -5.37 -7.31
CA LEU A 13 3.62 -3.91 -7.35
C LEU A 13 4.61 -3.46 -6.28
N LEU A 14 4.45 -3.92 -5.02
CA LEU A 14 5.39 -3.61 -3.94
C LEU A 14 6.83 -4.07 -4.24
N GLU A 15 6.99 -5.20 -4.95
CA GLU A 15 8.28 -5.71 -5.41
C GLU A 15 8.85 -4.86 -6.56
N GLU A 16 8.03 -4.46 -7.52
CA GLU A 16 8.43 -3.72 -8.73
C GLU A 16 8.97 -2.32 -8.42
N LYS A 17 8.27 -1.55 -7.58
CA LYS A 17 8.65 -0.16 -7.29
C LYS A 17 8.51 0.17 -5.82
N GLU A 18 9.60 0.69 -5.25
CA GLU A 18 9.64 1.13 -3.86
C GLU A 18 8.62 2.23 -3.54
N ILE A 19 8.27 3.07 -4.52
CA ILE A 19 7.33 4.17 -4.30
C ILE A 19 6.00 3.68 -3.74
N TYR A 20 5.52 2.50 -4.14
CA TYR A 20 4.27 1.92 -3.66
C TYR A 20 4.35 1.42 -2.21
N ARG A 21 5.57 1.18 -1.70
CA ARG A 21 5.82 0.79 -0.30
C ARG A 21 5.67 1.95 0.66
N ASN A 22 5.78 3.18 0.16
CA ASN A 22 5.72 4.42 0.93
C ASN A 22 4.42 5.19 0.66
N ASP A 23 4.03 5.32 -0.61
CA ASP A 23 2.87 6.10 -1.06
C ASP A 23 1.63 5.21 -1.24
N HIS A 24 0.59 5.47 -0.44
CA HIS A 24 -0.64 4.69 -0.48
C HIS A 24 -1.52 5.04 -1.67
N GLU A 25 -1.57 6.30 -2.09
CA GLU A 25 -2.42 6.76 -3.17
C GLU A 25 -1.92 6.19 -4.50
N ARG A 26 -0.60 6.27 -4.72
CA ARG A 26 0.02 5.69 -5.93
C ARG A 26 -0.18 4.19 -6.02
N LEU A 27 -0.11 3.46 -4.91
CA LEU A 27 -0.41 2.02 -4.92
C LEU A 27 -1.88 1.75 -5.27
N ILE A 28 -2.81 2.50 -4.70
CA ILE A 28 -4.25 2.33 -4.99
C ILE A 28 -4.53 2.57 -6.47
N VAL A 29 -4.02 3.67 -7.03
CA VAL A 29 -4.17 4.01 -8.45
C VAL A 29 -3.53 2.94 -9.34
N ALA A 30 -2.33 2.46 -9.00
CA ALA A 30 -1.67 1.39 -9.74
C ALA A 30 -2.50 0.10 -9.75
N VAL A 31 -3.04 -0.32 -8.59
CA VAL A 31 -3.90 -1.50 -8.48
C VAL A 31 -5.17 -1.33 -9.32
N TRP A 32 -5.83 -0.17 -9.26
CA TRP A 32 -7.02 0.10 -10.05
C TRP A 32 -6.73 0.08 -11.55
N SER A 33 -5.67 0.74 -11.99
CA SER A 33 -5.23 0.73 -13.38
C SER A 33 -4.97 -0.69 -13.87
N SER A 34 -4.21 -1.50 -13.11
CA SER A 34 -3.96 -2.90 -13.46
C SER A 34 -5.23 -3.76 -13.52
N VAL A 35 -6.19 -3.53 -12.61
CA VAL A 35 -7.47 -4.25 -12.61
C VAL A 35 -8.32 -3.87 -13.81
N LEU A 36 -8.42 -2.57 -14.13
CA LEU A 36 -9.17 -2.05 -15.27
C LEU A 36 -8.59 -2.57 -16.59
N THR A 37 -7.27 -2.47 -16.78
CA THR A 37 -6.59 -2.96 -17.98
C THR A 37 -6.78 -4.46 -18.18
N ARG A 38 -6.66 -5.25 -17.11
CA ARG A 38 -6.92 -6.71 -17.17
C ARG A 38 -8.35 -7.03 -17.57
N ASP A 39 -9.31 -6.22 -17.15
CA ASP A 39 -10.72 -6.42 -17.42
C ASP A 39 -11.16 -5.77 -18.76
N GLY A 40 -10.18 -5.36 -19.60
CA GLY A 40 -10.40 -4.88 -20.97
C GLY A 40 -10.65 -3.38 -21.12
N PHE A 41 -10.51 -2.61 -20.05
CA PHE A 41 -10.74 -1.16 -20.06
C PHE A 41 -9.42 -0.40 -20.24
N ASN A 42 -9.47 0.74 -20.93
CA ASN A 42 -8.36 1.70 -20.95
C ASN A 42 -8.62 2.80 -19.90
N PRO A 43 -7.87 2.87 -18.78
CA PRO A 43 -8.07 3.89 -17.75
C PRO A 43 -7.93 5.34 -18.26
N HIS A 44 -7.18 5.56 -19.34
CA HIS A 44 -6.99 6.88 -19.94
C HIS A 44 -8.14 7.33 -20.83
N ASN A 45 -9.01 6.40 -21.23
CA ASN A 45 -10.13 6.66 -22.13
C ASN A 45 -11.48 6.20 -21.55
N MET A 46 -11.52 5.96 -20.24
CA MET A 46 -12.73 5.57 -19.51
C MET A 46 -13.43 6.81 -18.96
N TYR A 47 -14.75 6.86 -19.09
CA TYR A 47 -15.54 7.90 -18.43
C TYR A 47 -15.56 7.68 -16.91
N ALA A 48 -15.52 8.77 -16.14
CA ALA A 48 -15.48 8.70 -14.69
C ALA A 48 -16.73 8.00 -14.09
N ASN A 49 -17.89 8.17 -14.71
CA ASN A 49 -19.14 7.50 -14.30
C ASN A 49 -19.03 5.96 -14.41
N ASP A 50 -18.38 5.44 -15.44
CA ASP A 50 -18.13 4.00 -15.59
C ASP A 50 -17.24 3.47 -14.48
N PHE A 51 -16.17 4.21 -14.15
CA PHE A 51 -15.31 3.90 -13.01
C PHE A 51 -16.10 3.87 -11.69
N PHE A 52 -16.91 4.90 -11.40
CA PHE A 52 -17.71 4.94 -10.18
C PHE A 52 -18.77 3.82 -10.11
N LYS A 53 -19.36 3.44 -11.24
CA LYS A 53 -20.26 2.29 -11.34
C LYS A 53 -19.52 0.98 -11.04
N MET A 54 -18.30 0.80 -11.53
CA MET A 54 -17.48 -0.38 -11.22
C MET A 54 -17.03 -0.41 -9.76
N LEU A 55 -16.68 0.75 -9.20
CA LEU A 55 -16.29 0.89 -7.79
C LEU A 55 -17.45 0.54 -6.84
N SER A 56 -18.65 1.05 -7.14
CA SER A 56 -19.86 0.79 -6.33
C SER A 56 -20.31 -0.68 -6.41
N THR A 57 -20.18 -1.32 -7.58
CA THR A 57 -20.53 -2.73 -7.80
C THR A 57 -19.47 -3.75 -7.35
N LYS A 58 -18.42 -3.32 -6.62
CA LYS A 58 -17.33 -4.18 -6.10
C LYS A 58 -16.53 -4.92 -7.19
N LYS A 59 -16.56 -4.46 -8.45
CA LYS A 59 -15.71 -4.99 -9.53
C LYS A 59 -14.26 -4.54 -9.41
N ILE A 60 -14.03 -3.43 -8.71
CA ILE A 60 -12.70 -2.89 -8.40
C ILE A 60 -12.46 -3.00 -6.88
N PRO A 61 -11.22 -3.31 -6.42
CA PRO A 61 -10.92 -3.40 -5.00
C PRO A 61 -11.10 -2.05 -4.29
N LYS A 62 -11.74 -2.05 -3.12
CA LYS A 62 -11.84 -0.83 -2.30
C LYS A 62 -10.46 -0.40 -1.78
N PRO A 63 -10.19 0.92 -1.63
CA PRO A 63 -8.93 1.43 -1.07
C PRO A 63 -8.54 0.77 0.25
N ALA A 64 -9.48 0.67 1.19
CA ALA A 64 -9.24 0.04 2.49
C ALA A 64 -8.82 -1.44 2.37
N SER A 65 -9.34 -2.16 1.37
CA SER A 65 -8.96 -3.57 1.16
C SER A 65 -7.54 -3.70 0.61
N ILE A 66 -7.15 -2.79 -0.30
CA ILE A 66 -5.78 -2.70 -0.81
C ILE A 66 -4.82 -2.39 0.33
N MET A 67 -5.16 -1.42 1.18
CA MET A 67 -4.32 -1.02 2.32
C MET A 67 -4.16 -2.12 3.36
N ARG A 68 -5.22 -2.86 3.69
CA ARG A 68 -5.12 -4.02 4.59
C ARG A 68 -4.21 -5.10 4.00
N ALA A 69 -4.35 -5.41 2.71
CA ALA A 69 -3.51 -6.39 2.04
C ALA A 69 -2.04 -5.96 2.01
N ARG A 70 -1.75 -4.69 1.70
CA ARG A 70 -0.39 -4.13 1.78
C ARG A 70 0.22 -4.33 3.17
N ARG A 71 -0.52 -3.97 4.23
CA ARG A 71 -0.04 -4.11 5.62
C ARG A 71 0.28 -5.57 5.96
N ALA A 72 -0.61 -6.50 5.61
CA ALA A 72 -0.39 -7.92 5.83
C ALA A 72 0.87 -8.41 5.08
N ILE A 73 1.03 -8.04 3.81
CA ILE A 73 2.22 -8.41 3.03
C ILE A 73 3.50 -7.84 3.66
N GLN A 74 3.50 -6.58 4.10
CA GLN A 74 4.67 -5.94 4.72
C GLN A 74 4.97 -6.48 6.13
N GLN A 75 3.98 -7.03 6.83
CA GLN A 75 4.18 -7.76 8.08
C GLN A 75 4.87 -9.10 7.83
N GLU A 76 4.39 -9.86 6.83
CA GLU A 76 4.94 -11.15 6.43
C GLU A 76 6.32 -11.05 5.75
N ILE A 77 6.55 -9.97 4.99
CA ILE A 77 7.77 -9.76 4.19
C ILE A 77 8.39 -8.41 4.58
N PRO A 78 9.23 -8.35 5.63
CA PRO A 78 9.80 -7.10 6.14
C PRO A 78 10.63 -6.32 5.10
N SER A 79 11.23 -6.98 4.12
CA SER A 79 11.98 -6.32 3.04
C SER A 79 11.12 -5.44 2.12
N LEU A 80 9.80 -5.63 2.15
CA LEU A 80 8.84 -4.79 1.41
C LEU A 80 8.33 -3.60 2.24
N ARG A 81 8.81 -3.41 3.47
CA ARG A 81 8.52 -2.20 4.25
C ARG A 81 9.20 -1.00 3.60
N GLY A 82 8.49 0.13 3.55
CA GLY A 82 9.03 1.36 2.98
C GLY A 82 10.01 2.05 3.94
N ILE A 83 10.86 2.95 3.40
CA ILE A 83 11.81 3.79 4.15
C ILE A 83 11.15 4.51 5.34
N SER A 84 9.89 4.96 5.21
CA SER A 84 9.18 5.61 6.32
C SER A 84 9.00 4.71 7.55
N HIS A 85 9.11 3.39 7.41
CA HIS A 85 9.16 2.47 8.55
C HIS A 85 10.50 2.58 9.28
N LYS A 86 11.61 2.55 8.54
CA LYS A 86 12.95 2.68 9.10
C LYS A 86 13.13 4.02 9.82
N ILE A 87 12.74 5.13 9.19
CA ILE A 87 12.80 6.47 9.79
C ILE A 87 12.05 6.52 11.13
N ARG A 88 10.86 5.90 11.21
CA ARG A 88 10.10 5.85 12.47
C ARG A 88 10.79 5.01 13.54
N GLN A 89 11.42 3.90 13.17
CA GLN A 89 12.18 3.09 14.11
C GLN A 89 13.41 3.83 14.61
N ASP A 90 14.16 4.48 13.71
CA ASP A 90 15.34 5.26 14.06
C ASP A 90 14.97 6.39 15.03
N LYS A 91 13.88 7.12 14.76
CA LYS A 91 13.40 8.16 15.68
C LYS A 91 12.94 7.59 17.03
N GLN A 92 12.31 6.42 17.03
CA GLN A 92 11.90 5.76 18.27
C GLN A 92 13.11 5.36 19.13
N GLU A 93 14.20 4.88 18.52
CA GLU A 93 15.43 4.54 19.23
C GLU A 93 16.15 5.77 19.78
N GLU A 94 16.13 6.89 19.04
CA GLU A 94 16.64 8.18 19.52
C GLU A 94 15.91 8.63 20.80
N VAL A 95 14.58 8.67 20.77
CA VAL A 95 13.76 9.05 21.94
C VAL A 95 14.00 8.13 23.14
N LYS A 96 14.20 6.82 22.92
CA LYS A 96 14.53 5.89 24.02
C LYS A 96 15.86 6.21 24.69
N LYS A 97 16.86 6.63 23.92
CA LYS A 97 18.17 7.03 24.46
C LYS A 97 18.04 8.29 25.30
N GLU A 98 17.36 9.31 24.77
CA GLU A 98 17.08 10.57 25.49
C GLU A 98 16.38 10.31 26.83
N VAL A 99 15.32 9.49 26.83
CA VAL A 99 14.57 9.14 28.06
C VAL A 99 15.47 8.41 29.08
N LYS A 100 16.35 7.53 28.61
CA LYS A 100 17.29 6.81 29.49
C LYS A 100 18.33 7.75 30.10
N GLU A 101 18.85 8.68 29.32
CA GLU A 101 19.82 9.68 29.77
C GLU A 101 19.21 10.61 30.82
N LEU A 102 18.01 11.14 30.57
CA LEU A 102 17.27 11.98 31.52
C LEU A 102 17.04 11.28 32.86
N ARG A 103 16.71 9.98 32.83
CA ARG A 103 16.49 9.19 34.04
C ARG A 103 17.78 8.97 34.85
N ASN A 104 18.94 8.90 34.19
CA ASN A 104 20.22 8.69 34.86
C ASN A 104 20.83 10.00 35.41
N SER A 105 20.31 11.16 34.98
CA SER A 105 20.72 12.49 35.45
C SER A 105 19.90 13.04 36.61
N LEU A 106 18.90 12.29 37.10
CA LEU A 106 18.03 12.59 38.24
C LEU A 106 18.37 11.66 39.42
#